data_AF-A0A5M6I9K6-F1
#
_entry.id   AF-A0A5M6I9K6-F1
#
_cell.length_a   1.000
_cell.length_b   1.000
_cell.length_c   1.000
_cell.angle_alpha   90.00
_cell.angle_beta   90.00
_cell.angle_gamma   90.00
#
_symmetry.space_group_name_H-M   'P 1'
#
loop_
_entity.id
_entity.type
_entity.pdbx_description
1 polymer ?
#
loop_
_entity_poly.entity_id
_entity_poly.type
_entity_poly.pdbx_seq_one_letter_code
_entity_poly.pdbx_strand_id
1 'polypeptide(L)'
;MPTFETNLRRVRLTETGRWTLMTPKDRERALHLCDFCAINSMCITHARLAEITGELETKAVIAECPGYRPHLAFRDAVGLDARFNTVRLGKAWMNRLQIGRTVTLWNSVRDVFIGEAIVIGLRTMHWSKLTDEIAQQNHTQLDTPVVGAQDRLFEVLRRGYGPQMMTVDRQVTIIDLERTYETEDAADWRDG
;
A
#
# COMPACT_ATOMS: atom_id res chain seq x y z
N MET A 1 -21.10 -6.46 1.86
CA MET A 1 -19.85 -5.92 2.43
C MET A 1 -19.34 -4.85 1.48
N PRO A 2 -18.81 -3.71 1.96
CA PRO A 2 -18.20 -2.73 1.07
C PRO A 2 -17.08 -3.43 0.30
N THR A 3 -17.15 -3.41 -1.02
CA THR A 3 -16.10 -3.97 -1.89
C THR A 3 -14.89 -3.06 -1.79
N PHE A 4 -13.88 -3.50 -1.03
CA PHE A 4 -12.63 -2.80 -0.90
C PHE A 4 -11.82 -2.96 -2.20
N GLU A 5 -11.59 -1.86 -2.92
CA GLU A 5 -10.85 -1.91 -4.19
C GLU A 5 -9.35 -1.82 -3.94
N THR A 6 -8.64 -2.90 -4.25
CA THR A 6 -7.18 -2.99 -4.05
C THR A 6 -6.37 -2.36 -5.19
N ASN A 7 -7.03 -2.03 -6.31
CA ASN A 7 -6.39 -1.42 -7.47
C ASN A 7 -6.18 0.10 -7.30
N LEU A 8 -5.15 0.46 -6.56
CA LEU A 8 -4.75 1.86 -6.32
C LEU A 8 -4.17 2.59 -7.55
N ARG A 9 -4.28 2.04 -8.77
CA ARG A 9 -3.73 2.68 -9.99
C ARG A 9 -4.32 4.06 -10.26
N ARG A 10 -5.54 4.31 -9.79
CA ARG A 10 -6.31 5.55 -10.02
C ARG A 10 -6.10 6.61 -8.93
N VAL A 11 -5.55 6.23 -7.79
CA VAL A 11 -5.30 7.13 -6.66
C VAL A 11 -4.00 7.91 -6.86
N ARG A 12 -4.03 9.21 -6.55
CA ARG A 12 -2.87 10.11 -6.61
C ARG A 12 -2.85 11.04 -5.40
N LEU A 13 -1.66 11.46 -5.00
CA LEU A 13 -1.44 12.53 -4.05
C LEU A 13 -1.31 13.87 -4.79
N THR A 14 -2.03 14.89 -4.35
CA THR A 14 -1.95 16.26 -4.87
C THR A 14 -0.76 17.01 -4.27
N GLU A 15 -0.40 18.14 -4.87
CA GLU A 15 0.63 19.06 -4.33
C GLU A 15 0.27 19.58 -2.93
N THR A 16 -1.02 19.66 -2.61
CA THR A 16 -1.54 20.06 -1.30
C THR A 16 -1.54 18.93 -0.27
N GLY A 17 -1.02 17.74 -0.62
CA GLY A 17 -0.94 16.59 0.29
C GLY A 17 -2.28 15.90 0.55
N ARG A 18 -3.24 16.03 -0.37
CA ARG A 18 -4.55 15.33 -0.34
C ARG A 18 -4.54 14.20 -1.35
N TRP A 19 -5.29 13.13 -1.08
CA TRP A 19 -5.47 12.06 -2.06
C TRP A 19 -6.67 12.33 -2.94
N THR A 20 -6.60 11.98 -4.22
CA THR A 20 -7.66 12.14 -5.22
C THR A 20 -7.75 10.95 -6.18
N LEU A 21 -8.90 10.79 -6.84
CA LEU A 21 -9.11 9.90 -7.98
C LEU A 21 -9.01 10.68 -9.30
N MET A 22 -8.17 10.21 -10.22
CA MET A 22 -7.92 10.88 -11.50
C MET A 22 -8.62 10.21 -12.69
N THR A 23 -9.71 10.83 -13.16
CA THR A 23 -10.04 11.19 -14.56
C THR A 23 -11.51 11.66 -14.61
N PRO A 24 -11.94 12.51 -15.57
CA PRO A 24 -13.36 12.77 -15.82
C PRO A 24 -14.17 11.47 -15.98
N LYS A 25 -13.56 10.46 -16.64
CA LYS A 25 -14.11 9.12 -16.83
C LYS A 25 -14.29 8.33 -15.53
N ASP A 26 -13.48 8.58 -14.50
CA ASP A 26 -13.66 7.99 -13.17
C ASP A 26 -14.79 8.67 -12.40
N ARG A 27 -15.00 9.98 -12.61
CA ARG A 27 -16.18 10.71 -12.10
C ARG A 27 -17.47 10.20 -12.74
N GLU A 28 -17.46 9.93 -14.05
CA GLU A 28 -18.58 9.33 -14.77
C GLU A 28 -18.95 7.93 -14.25
N ARG A 29 -17.96 7.17 -13.77
CA ARG A 29 -18.16 5.84 -13.17
C ARG A 29 -18.63 5.87 -11.72
N ALA A 30 -18.78 7.07 -11.13
CA ALA A 30 -19.13 7.26 -9.72
C ALA A 30 -18.23 6.46 -8.75
N LEU A 31 -16.94 6.30 -9.08
CA LEU A 31 -15.99 5.69 -8.15
C LEU A 31 -15.67 6.71 -7.06
N HIS A 32 -15.82 6.30 -5.80
CA HIS A 32 -15.57 7.15 -4.64
C HIS A 32 -14.15 6.90 -4.14
N LEU A 33 -13.43 7.95 -3.74
CA LEU A 33 -12.11 7.77 -3.10
C LEU A 33 -12.20 6.87 -1.87
N CYS A 34 -13.37 6.86 -1.20
CA CYS A 34 -13.70 5.96 -0.11
C CYS A 34 -13.63 4.47 -0.48
N ASP A 35 -13.92 4.09 -1.73
CA ASP A 35 -13.90 2.69 -2.19
C ASP A 35 -12.47 2.10 -2.15
N PHE A 36 -11.46 2.97 -2.23
CA PHE A 36 -10.04 2.63 -2.22
C PHE A 36 -9.40 2.88 -0.84
N CYS A 37 -10.15 3.36 0.15
CA CYS A 37 -9.66 3.72 1.46
C CYS A 37 -9.76 2.50 2.38
N ALA A 38 -8.65 2.12 3.03
CA ALA A 38 -8.60 0.91 3.85
C ALA A 38 -9.43 0.96 5.12
N ILE A 39 -9.89 2.15 5.52
CA ILE A 39 -10.73 2.36 6.70
C ILE A 39 -12.18 2.72 6.34
N ASN A 40 -12.61 2.44 5.10
CA ASN A 40 -13.92 2.88 4.61
C ASN A 40 -15.11 2.44 5.50
N SER A 41 -15.04 1.24 6.07
CA SER A 41 -16.07 0.68 6.97
C SER A 41 -16.18 1.40 8.31
N MET A 42 -15.11 2.06 8.76
CA MET A 42 -15.02 2.77 10.04
C MET A 42 -14.88 4.29 9.87
N CYS A 43 -14.96 4.79 8.63
CA CYS A 43 -14.71 6.20 8.33
C CYS A 43 -16.00 7.02 8.50
N ILE A 44 -15.97 7.99 9.42
CA ILE A 44 -17.08 8.93 9.67
C ILE A 44 -17.47 9.68 8.39
N THR A 45 -16.50 10.12 7.58
CA THR A 45 -16.76 10.79 6.30
C THR A 45 -17.53 9.90 5.33
N HIS A 46 -17.20 8.60 5.29
CA HIS A 46 -17.90 7.64 4.43
C HIS A 46 -19.32 7.35 4.94
N ALA A 47 -19.49 7.18 6.26
CA ALA A 47 -20.81 7.02 6.88
C ALA A 47 -21.72 8.23 6.58
N ARG A 48 -21.19 9.45 6.73
CA ARG A 48 -21.93 10.68 6.46
C ARG A 48 -22.25 10.86 4.98
N LEU A 49 -21.38 10.40 4.07
CA LEU A 49 -21.64 10.41 2.64
C LEU A 49 -22.89 9.57 2.30
N ALA A 50 -22.99 8.37 2.87
CA ALA A 50 -24.11 7.47 2.65
C ALA A 50 -25.45 8.09 3.08
N GLU A 51 -25.48 8.74 4.25
CA GLU A 51 -26.65 9.47 4.74
C GLU A 51 -27.09 10.58 3.78
N ILE A 52 -26.15 11.46 3.37
CA ILE A 52 -26.43 12.57 2.46
C ILE A 52 -26.95 12.06 1.10
N THR A 53 -26.36 11.00 0.56
CA THR A 53 -26.80 10.43 -0.73
C THR A 53 -28.20 9.81 -0.66
N GLY A 54 -28.55 9.21 0.49
CA GLY A 54 -29.86 8.61 0.72
C GLY A 54 -30.96 9.65 0.95
N GLU A 55 -30.65 10.73 1.66
CA GLU A 55 -31.62 11.78 2.01
C GLU A 55 -31.94 12.73 0.85
N LEU A 56 -30.96 13.04 -0.01
CA LEU A 56 -31.10 14.11 -1.00
C LEU A 56 -31.44 13.61 -2.42
N GLU A 57 -31.54 12.29 -2.65
CA GLU A 57 -31.55 11.70 -4.01
C GLU A 57 -30.43 12.24 -4.93
N THR A 58 -29.34 12.76 -4.35
CA THR A 58 -28.21 13.34 -5.08
C THR A 58 -26.96 12.48 -4.93
N LYS A 59 -26.16 12.41 -6.00
CA LYS A 59 -24.86 11.73 -5.99
C LYS A 59 -23.77 12.67 -5.47
N ALA A 60 -23.54 12.66 -4.16
CA ALA A 60 -22.35 13.27 -3.57
C ALA A 60 -21.12 12.38 -3.79
N VAL A 61 -19.96 12.97 -4.12
CA VAL A 61 -18.70 12.24 -4.36
C VAL A 61 -17.57 12.88 -3.56
N ILE A 62 -16.83 12.06 -2.82
CA ILE A 62 -15.58 12.48 -2.19
C ILE A 62 -14.45 12.38 -3.22
N ALA A 63 -14.12 13.51 -3.85
CA ALA A 63 -13.05 13.62 -4.82
C ALA A 63 -11.67 13.76 -4.19
N GLU A 64 -11.60 14.33 -2.98
CA GLU A 64 -10.36 14.51 -2.22
C GLU A 64 -10.57 14.23 -0.74
N CYS A 65 -9.59 13.58 -0.09
CA CYS A 65 -9.65 13.33 1.35
C CYS A 65 -8.26 13.38 2.00
N PRO A 66 -8.04 14.23 3.03
CA PRO A 66 -6.79 14.26 3.78
C PRO A 66 -6.65 13.11 4.77
N GLY A 67 -7.75 12.45 5.14
CA GLY A 67 -7.79 11.28 6.02
C GLY A 67 -7.75 9.94 5.26
N TYR A 68 -7.51 9.97 3.95
CA TYR A 68 -7.40 8.76 3.14
C TYR A 68 -6.22 7.90 3.62
N ARG A 69 -6.47 6.61 3.86
CA ARG A 69 -5.45 5.64 4.24
C ARG A 69 -5.20 4.66 3.09
N PRO A 70 -4.09 4.81 2.35
CA PRO A 70 -3.69 3.83 1.36
C PRO A 70 -3.34 2.50 2.04
N HIS A 71 -3.60 1.39 1.36
CA HIS A 71 -3.14 0.08 1.78
C HIS A 71 -1.92 -0.38 0.99
N LEU A 72 -1.07 -1.16 1.64
CA LEU A 72 -0.01 -1.92 1.04
C LEU A 72 -0.35 -3.40 1.16
N ALA A 73 -0.48 -4.06 0.02
CA ALA A 73 -0.80 -5.49 -0.06
C ALA A 73 0.46 -6.35 0.07
N PHE A 74 0.44 -7.33 0.96
CA PHE A 74 1.50 -8.31 1.20
C PHE A 74 0.93 -9.72 1.08
N ARG A 75 1.74 -10.67 0.61
CA ARG A 75 1.31 -12.08 0.52
C ARG A 75 1.39 -12.79 1.87
N ASP A 76 2.37 -12.43 2.67
CA ASP A 76 2.62 -12.93 4.01
C ASP A 76 2.84 -11.74 4.97
N ALA A 77 2.73 -12.01 6.27
CA ALA A 77 2.96 -11.02 7.32
C ALA A 77 4.40 -11.06 7.87
N VAL A 78 5.29 -11.84 7.25
CA VAL A 78 6.63 -12.09 7.77
C VAL A 78 7.44 -10.79 7.73
N GLY A 79 8.10 -10.49 8.85
CA GLY A 79 8.98 -9.33 8.98
C GLY A 79 8.26 -7.98 8.98
N LEU A 80 6.93 -7.97 9.17
CA LEU A 80 6.16 -6.72 9.23
C LEU A 80 6.05 -6.14 10.64
N ASP A 81 6.72 -6.72 11.66
CA ASP A 81 6.45 -6.42 13.07
C ASP A 81 7.13 -5.16 13.61
N ALA A 82 8.15 -4.66 12.93
CA ALA A 82 8.93 -3.52 13.39
C ALA A 82 9.19 -2.53 12.24
N ARG A 83 10.43 -2.09 12.11
CA ARG A 83 10.90 -1.31 10.98
C ARG A 83 11.33 -2.26 9.85
N PHE A 84 10.81 -2.02 8.66
CA PHE A 84 11.14 -2.80 7.46
C PHE A 84 11.02 -1.91 6.23
N ASN A 85 11.52 -2.38 5.10
CA ASN A 85 11.16 -1.84 3.81
C ASN A 85 10.33 -2.81 2.98
N THR A 86 9.62 -2.27 2.01
CA THR A 86 9.04 -3.04 0.92
C THR A 86 9.48 -2.45 -0.41
N VAL A 87 9.82 -3.32 -1.36
CA VAL A 87 10.24 -2.93 -2.71
C VAL A 87 9.10 -3.20 -3.67
N ARG A 88 8.67 -2.18 -4.40
CA ARG A 88 7.54 -2.24 -5.34
C ARG A 88 7.99 -1.87 -6.73
N LEU A 89 7.48 -2.57 -7.74
CA LEU A 89 7.84 -2.32 -9.13
C LEU A 89 7.36 -0.94 -9.61
N GLY A 90 8.22 -0.25 -10.37
CA GLY A 90 7.95 1.05 -10.97
C GLY A 90 8.03 2.21 -9.98
N LYS A 91 7.52 3.37 -10.42
CA LYS A 91 7.55 4.64 -9.65
C LYS A 91 6.18 5.06 -9.10
N ALA A 92 5.16 4.24 -9.32
CA ALA A 92 3.78 4.65 -9.08
C ALA A 92 3.50 5.00 -7.61
N TRP A 93 4.20 4.34 -6.68
CA TRP A 93 4.04 4.58 -5.24
C TRP A 93 4.60 5.94 -4.78
N MET A 94 5.53 6.53 -5.53
CA MET A 94 5.97 7.92 -5.28
C MET A 94 4.81 8.91 -5.36
N ASN A 95 3.82 8.63 -6.22
CA ASN A 95 2.69 9.51 -6.44
C ASN A 95 1.47 9.12 -5.58
N ARG A 96 1.60 8.12 -4.72
CA ARG A 96 0.50 7.59 -3.89
C ARG A 96 0.76 7.71 -2.40
N LEU A 97 2.02 7.82 -2.01
CA LEU A 97 2.45 7.88 -0.61
C LEU A 97 3.14 9.19 -0.32
N GLN A 98 3.17 9.52 0.97
CA GLN A 98 3.89 10.66 1.50
C GLN A 98 4.54 10.22 2.81
N ILE A 99 5.76 10.67 3.05
CA ILE A 99 6.47 10.44 4.32
C ILE A 99 5.66 11.08 5.48
N GLY A 100 5.60 10.40 6.62
CA GLY A 100 4.85 10.79 7.80
C GLY A 100 3.36 10.40 7.75
N ARG A 101 2.89 9.74 6.69
CA ARG A 101 1.50 9.29 6.57
C ARG A 101 1.35 7.82 6.94
N THR A 102 0.21 7.51 7.54
CA THR A 102 -0.20 6.14 7.86
C THR A 102 -0.65 5.40 6.61
N VAL A 103 -0.16 4.17 6.46
CA VAL A 103 -0.64 3.16 5.52
C VAL A 103 -1.20 1.98 6.30
N THR A 104 -2.16 1.29 5.72
CA THR A 104 -2.59 -0.01 6.24
C THR A 104 -1.80 -1.14 5.58
N LEU A 105 -1.58 -2.20 6.34
CA LEU A 105 -0.95 -3.43 5.87
C LEU A 105 -2.07 -4.45 5.63
N TRP A 106 -2.12 -5.02 4.43
CA TRP A 106 -3.19 -5.92 4.01
C TRP A 106 -2.63 -7.25 3.54
N ASN A 107 -3.19 -8.37 3.99
CA ASN A 107 -2.86 -9.69 3.47
C ASN A 107 -3.68 -9.94 2.20
N SER A 108 -3.04 -9.95 1.03
CA SER A 108 -3.73 -10.13 -0.25
C SER A 108 -4.20 -11.56 -0.52
N VAL A 109 -3.70 -12.55 0.23
CA VAL A 109 -4.08 -13.96 0.06
C VAL A 109 -5.33 -14.28 0.87
N ARG A 110 -5.37 -13.79 2.12
CA ARG A 110 -6.48 -14.02 3.06
C ARG A 110 -7.53 -12.92 3.02
N ASP A 111 -7.23 -11.81 2.34
CA ASP A 111 -8.07 -10.62 2.25
C ASP A 111 -8.41 -10.02 3.62
N VAL A 112 -7.37 -9.83 4.45
CA VAL A 112 -7.52 -9.33 5.83
C VAL A 112 -6.55 -8.19 6.15
N PHE A 113 -6.97 -7.33 7.08
CA PHE A 113 -6.14 -6.28 7.66
C PHE A 113 -5.12 -6.88 8.63
N ILE A 114 -3.85 -6.48 8.51
CA ILE A 114 -2.73 -6.97 9.35
C ILE A 114 -2.34 -5.92 10.42
N GLY A 115 -2.51 -4.64 10.10
CA GLY A 115 -2.08 -3.56 10.99
C GLY A 115 -1.80 -2.27 10.24
N GLU A 116 -1.13 -1.34 10.91
CA GLU A 116 -0.79 -0.02 10.36
C GLU A 116 0.68 0.31 10.50
N ALA A 117 1.21 1.06 9.54
CA ALA A 117 2.57 1.57 9.57
C ALA A 117 2.63 3.03 9.13
N ILE A 118 3.65 3.75 9.58
CA ILE A 118 3.98 5.09 9.08
C ILE A 118 5.04 4.94 7.98
N VAL A 119 4.86 5.68 6.89
CA VAL A 119 5.89 5.82 5.85
C VAL A 119 7.00 6.72 6.39
N ILE A 120 8.17 6.16 6.67
CA ILE A 120 9.33 6.90 7.19
C ILE A 120 10.36 7.22 6.10
N GLY A 121 10.28 6.55 4.95
CA GLY A 121 11.16 6.78 3.82
C GLY A 121 10.53 6.34 2.51
N LEU A 122 10.81 7.09 1.45
CA LEU A 122 10.25 6.84 0.13
C LEU A 122 11.26 7.25 -0.94
N ARG A 123 11.72 6.29 -1.74
CA ARG A 123 12.73 6.55 -2.79
C ARG A 123 12.52 5.66 -4.00
N THR A 124 12.97 6.13 -5.16
CA THR A 124 13.04 5.31 -6.38
C THR A 124 14.46 5.11 -6.85
N MET A 125 14.74 3.94 -7.40
CA MET A 125 16.01 3.64 -8.03
C MET A 125 15.86 2.56 -9.09
N HIS A 126 16.92 2.39 -9.87
CA HIS A 126 17.05 1.26 -10.78
C HIS A 126 17.43 0.01 -9.99
N TRP A 127 16.93 -1.17 -10.37
CA TRP A 127 17.20 -2.43 -9.67
C TRP A 127 18.70 -2.70 -9.51
N SER A 128 19.48 -2.47 -10.57
CA SER A 128 20.94 -2.62 -10.55
C SER A 128 21.67 -1.71 -9.53
N LYS A 129 21.00 -0.73 -8.92
CA LYS A 129 21.55 0.14 -7.88
C LYS A 129 21.10 -0.26 -6.47
N LEU A 130 20.21 -1.24 -6.36
CA LEU A 130 19.76 -1.76 -5.07
C LEU A 130 20.88 -2.62 -4.51
N THR A 131 21.35 -2.32 -3.30
CA THR A 131 22.43 -3.07 -2.66
C THR A 131 21.89 -4.17 -1.76
N ASP A 132 22.74 -5.13 -1.39
CA ASP A 132 22.41 -6.18 -0.44
C ASP A 132 21.96 -5.62 0.93
N GLU A 133 22.53 -4.51 1.38
CA GLU A 133 22.13 -3.85 2.64
C GLU A 133 20.71 -3.28 2.56
N ILE A 134 20.33 -2.70 1.41
CA ILE A 134 18.97 -2.21 1.17
C ILE A 134 18.01 -3.40 1.03
N ALA A 135 18.45 -4.47 0.37
CA ALA A 135 17.64 -5.67 0.15
C ALA A 135 17.35 -6.40 1.46
N GLN A 136 18.34 -6.51 2.36
CA GLN A 136 18.17 -7.19 3.65
C GLN A 136 17.09 -6.52 4.51
N GLN A 137 16.96 -5.20 4.43
CA GLN A 137 15.94 -4.45 5.16
C GLN A 137 14.51 -4.76 4.69
N ASN A 138 14.35 -5.49 3.58
CA ASN A 138 13.05 -5.91 3.11
C ASN A 138 12.41 -6.89 4.10
N HIS A 139 11.10 -6.77 4.32
CA HIS A 139 10.39 -7.64 5.27
C HIS A 139 10.60 -9.14 5.02
N THR A 140 10.78 -9.55 3.76
CA THR A 140 11.05 -10.97 3.41
C THR A 140 12.49 -11.43 3.64
N GLN A 141 13.40 -10.51 3.99
CA GLN A 141 14.85 -10.76 4.07
C GLN A 141 15.46 -10.43 5.45
N LEU A 142 14.68 -9.93 6.42
CA LEU A 142 15.20 -9.45 7.71
C LEU A 142 16.06 -10.50 8.44
N ASP A 143 15.62 -11.76 8.46
CA ASP A 143 16.31 -12.88 9.13
C ASP A 143 17.24 -13.67 8.20
N THR A 144 17.63 -13.08 7.06
CA THR A 144 18.53 -13.72 6.10
C THR A 144 19.90 -13.05 6.06
N PRO A 145 20.98 -13.76 5.67
CA PRO A 145 22.31 -13.17 5.58
C PRO A 145 22.35 -11.98 4.60
N VAL A 146 23.06 -10.89 4.93
CA VAL A 146 23.13 -9.71 4.03
C VAL A 146 23.61 -10.08 2.63
N VAL A 147 24.65 -10.91 2.53
CA VAL A 147 25.22 -11.34 1.25
C VAL A 147 24.17 -12.07 0.39
N GLY A 148 23.98 -11.60 -0.83
CA GLY A 148 23.03 -12.15 -1.80
C GLY A 148 21.56 -11.85 -1.47
N ALA A 149 21.28 -10.92 -0.55
CA ALA A 149 19.92 -10.49 -0.24
C ALA A 149 19.23 -9.84 -1.46
N GLN A 150 19.99 -9.13 -2.32
CA GLN A 150 19.47 -8.59 -3.57
C GLN A 150 18.94 -9.70 -4.47
N ASP A 151 19.71 -10.76 -4.70
CA ASP A 151 19.31 -11.86 -5.59
C ASP A 151 18.11 -12.62 -5.05
N ARG A 152 18.06 -12.90 -3.73
CA ARG A 152 16.89 -13.53 -3.12
C ARG A 152 15.65 -12.66 -3.22
N LEU A 153 15.78 -11.36 -3.00
CA LEU A 153 14.69 -10.41 -3.16
C LEU A 153 14.24 -10.33 -4.63
N PHE A 154 15.17 -10.40 -5.59
CA PHE A 154 14.84 -10.45 -7.02
C PHE A 154 13.92 -11.65 -7.31
N GLU A 155 14.26 -12.83 -6.80
CA GLU A 155 13.46 -14.04 -6.98
C GLU A 155 12.08 -13.95 -6.32
N VAL A 156 12.00 -13.37 -5.11
CA VAL A 156 10.71 -13.11 -4.45
C VAL A 156 9.83 -12.21 -5.32
N LEU A 157 10.36 -11.09 -5.81
CA LEU A 157 9.62 -10.15 -6.65
C LEU A 157 9.28 -10.76 -8.02
N ARG A 158 10.18 -11.55 -8.60
CA ARG A 158 9.99 -12.26 -9.87
C ARG A 158 8.87 -13.29 -9.78
N ARG A 159 8.75 -14.01 -8.66
CA ARG A 159 7.62 -14.91 -8.39
C ARG A 159 6.31 -14.16 -8.18
N GLY A 160 6.36 -12.97 -7.56
CA GLY A 160 5.17 -12.15 -7.31
C GLY A 160 4.62 -11.43 -8.54
N TYR A 161 5.49 -10.80 -9.34
CA TYR A 161 5.10 -10.01 -10.51
C TYR A 161 5.17 -10.78 -11.84
N GLY A 162 5.87 -11.90 -11.86
CA GLY A 162 6.13 -12.70 -13.05
C GLY A 162 7.46 -12.33 -13.76
N PRO A 163 8.05 -13.29 -14.49
CA PRO A 163 9.40 -13.19 -15.06
C PRO A 163 9.56 -12.11 -16.15
N GLN A 164 8.46 -11.71 -16.81
CA GLN A 164 8.47 -10.67 -17.84
C GLN A 164 8.43 -9.25 -17.24
N MET A 165 7.83 -9.11 -16.05
CA MET A 165 7.69 -7.83 -15.37
C MET A 165 8.93 -7.49 -14.55
N MET A 166 9.57 -8.50 -13.95
CA MET A 166 10.76 -8.33 -13.13
C MET A 166 12.04 -8.67 -13.92
N THR A 167 12.73 -7.62 -14.33
CA THR A 167 14.01 -7.65 -15.05
C THR A 167 15.00 -6.69 -14.37
N VAL A 168 16.31 -6.87 -14.58
CA VAL A 168 17.37 -6.09 -13.89
C VAL A 168 17.43 -4.62 -14.32
N ASP A 169 16.76 -4.28 -15.43
CA ASP A 169 16.62 -2.93 -15.99
C ASP A 169 15.41 -2.14 -15.44
N ARG A 170 14.72 -2.69 -14.43
CA ARG A 170 13.51 -2.06 -13.90
C ARG A 170 13.80 -0.99 -12.88
N GLN A 171 12.95 0.04 -12.89
CA GLN A 171 12.82 0.97 -11.78
C GLN A 171 11.96 0.34 -10.68
N VAL A 172 12.36 0.57 -9.43
CA VAL A 172 11.63 0.16 -8.23
C VAL A 172 11.45 1.35 -7.28
N THR A 173 10.38 1.30 -6.50
CA THR A 173 10.15 2.19 -5.35
C THR A 173 10.45 1.40 -4.09
N ILE A 174 11.30 1.93 -3.22
CA ILE A 174 11.53 1.41 -1.88
C ILE A 174 10.73 2.28 -0.92
N ILE A 175 9.93 1.63 -0.08
CA ILE A 175 9.07 2.25 0.92
C ILE A 175 9.56 1.75 2.28
N ASP A 176 10.18 2.62 3.07
CA ASP A 176 10.58 2.31 4.44
C ASP A 176 9.40 2.61 5.37
N LEU A 177 9.11 1.66 6.25
CA LEU A 177 7.92 1.62 7.07
C LEU A 177 8.31 1.34 8.53
N GLU A 178 7.55 1.92 9.44
CA GLU A 178 7.60 1.64 10.87
C GLU A 178 6.21 1.27 11.35
N ARG A 179 6.05 0.06 11.90
CA ARG A 179 4.75 -0.41 12.41
C ARG A 179 4.31 0.43 13.60
N THR A 180 3.02 0.78 13.63
CA THR A 180 2.42 1.65 14.66
C THR A 180 1.18 1.06 15.32
N TYR A 181 0.60 0.03 14.73
CA TYR A 181 -0.54 -0.67 15.29
C TYR A 181 -0.51 -2.15 14.90
N GLU A 182 -0.84 -3.00 15.85
CA GLU A 182 -0.98 -4.45 15.71
C GLU A 182 -2.42 -4.82 16.09
N THR A 183 -3.09 -5.61 15.25
CA THR A 183 -4.35 -6.23 15.67
C THR A 183 -4.05 -7.45 16.53
N GLU A 184 -4.91 -7.74 17.51
CA GLU A 184 -4.80 -8.95 18.34
C GLU A 184 -4.82 -10.24 17.47
N ASP A 185 -5.55 -10.21 16.34
CA ASP A 185 -5.55 -11.28 15.34
C ASP A 185 -4.20 -11.51 14.65
N ALA A 186 -3.24 -10.56 14.77
CA ALA A 186 -1.91 -10.71 14.19
C ALA A 186 -1.05 -11.75 14.94
N ALA A 187 -1.34 -11.98 16.23
CA ALA A 187 -0.56 -12.86 17.09
C ALA A 187 -0.75 -14.35 16.75
N ASP A 188 -1.94 -14.73 16.27
CA ASP A 188 -2.28 -16.12 15.92
C ASP A 188 -1.67 -16.60 14.58
N TRP A 189 -0.99 -15.74 13.81
CA TRP A 189 -0.38 -16.13 12.52
C TRP A 189 1.04 -16.69 12.64
N ARG A 190 1.68 -16.67 13.82
CA ARG A 190 3.08 -17.08 13.99
C ARG A 190 3.31 -18.60 13.96
N ASP A 191 2.24 -19.39 14.06
CA ASP A 191 2.30 -20.85 14.27
C ASP A 191 1.72 -21.70 13.12
N GLY A 192 1.62 -21.16 11.89
CA GLY A 192 1.02 -21.86 10.73
C GLY A 192 1.95 -22.08 9.54
#